data_AF-E4Y3T5-F1
#
_entry.id   AF-E4Y3T5-F1
#
_cell.length_a   1.000
_cell.length_b   1.000
_cell.length_c   1.000
_cell.angle_alpha   90.00
_cell.angle_beta   90.00
_cell.angle_gamma   90.00
#
_symmetry.space_group_name_H-M   'P 1'
#
loop_
_entity.id
_entity.type
_entity.pdbx_description
1 polymer ?
#
loop_
_entity_poly.entity_id
_entity_poly.type
_entity_poly.pdbx_seq_one_letter_code
_entity_poly.pdbx_strand_id
1 'polypeptide(L)'
;TKEEAFEKTVELAFGNLLGKEKDIDQMSDDEIRAAVADYFTRWDLKPGSTGRVFPLRIPDAVLTGSLYSTHINTYLHYFTQDQMLYLDATELIENPGMSLRRVADFAGVPQLITEENFYFDDEKGYFCMKPPIESARESFCLGSSKGRSKDKSLPLELKRRIRKFFNPFVKDLETKFTGDNYDHWDW
;
A
#
# COMPACT_ATOMS: atom_id res chain seq x y z
N THR A 1 -8.51 -23.52 -6.44
CA THR A 1 -7.08 -23.22 -6.72
C THR A 1 -6.57 -22.18 -5.72
N LYS A 2 -5.33 -21.67 -5.85
CA LYS A 2 -4.84 -20.57 -4.99
C LYS A 2 -5.61 -19.27 -5.25
N GLU A 3 -6.01 -19.06 -6.49
CA GLU A 3 -6.77 -17.90 -6.96
C GLU A 3 -8.18 -17.89 -6.34
N GLU A 4 -8.91 -19.01 -6.41
CA GLU A 4 -10.23 -19.14 -5.77
C GLU A 4 -10.15 -18.97 -4.24
N ALA A 5 -9.07 -19.44 -3.61
CA ALA A 5 -8.86 -19.27 -2.17
C ALA A 5 -8.60 -17.80 -1.81
N PHE A 6 -7.86 -17.08 -2.65
CA PHE A 6 -7.63 -15.64 -2.49
C PHE A 6 -8.93 -14.85 -2.66
N GLU A 7 -9.72 -15.14 -3.71
CA GLU A 7 -11.02 -14.52 -3.93
C GLU A 7 -11.93 -14.71 -2.71
N LYS A 8 -12.11 -15.94 -2.23
CA LYS A 8 -12.88 -16.22 -1.00
C LYS A 8 -12.35 -15.46 0.22
N THR A 9 -11.03 -15.29 0.33
CA THR A 9 -10.41 -14.52 1.42
C THR A 9 -10.80 -13.05 1.34
N VAL A 10 -10.76 -12.45 0.16
CA VAL A 10 -11.17 -11.05 -0.06
C VAL A 10 -12.67 -10.87 0.21
N GLU A 11 -13.52 -11.80 -0.24
CA GLU A 11 -14.96 -11.76 0.03
C GLU A 11 -15.28 -11.82 1.52
N LEU A 12 -14.58 -12.68 2.28
CA LEU A 12 -14.72 -12.73 3.72
C LEU A 12 -14.26 -11.42 4.38
N ALA A 13 -13.19 -10.81 3.88
CA ALA A 13 -12.73 -9.50 4.36
C ALA A 13 -13.78 -8.42 4.09
N PHE A 14 -14.40 -8.36 2.90
CA PHE A 14 -15.51 -7.45 2.63
C PHE A 14 -16.65 -7.63 3.63
N GLY A 15 -17.08 -8.88 3.85
CA GLY A 15 -18.16 -9.16 4.82
C GLY A 15 -17.82 -8.72 6.24
N ASN A 16 -16.56 -8.84 6.67
CA ASN A 16 -16.11 -8.44 8.01
C ASN A 16 -15.97 -6.91 8.17
N LEU A 17 -15.55 -6.20 7.12
CA LEU A 17 -15.35 -4.75 7.14
C LEU A 17 -16.64 -3.97 6.85
N LEU A 18 -17.44 -4.43 5.89
CA LEU A 18 -18.62 -3.71 5.39
C LEU A 18 -19.93 -4.20 6.00
N GLY A 19 -19.93 -5.43 6.52
CA GLY A 19 -21.12 -6.16 7.00
C GLY A 19 -21.57 -7.23 5.98
N LYS A 20 -21.85 -8.44 6.47
CA LYS A 20 -22.09 -9.64 5.64
C LYS A 20 -23.29 -9.56 4.70
N GLU A 21 -24.28 -8.74 5.05
CA GLU A 21 -25.51 -8.55 4.28
C GLU A 21 -25.38 -7.45 3.21
N LYS A 22 -24.27 -6.70 3.21
CA LYS A 22 -24.08 -5.58 2.28
C LYS A 22 -23.43 -6.06 0.99
N ASP A 23 -24.04 -5.68 -0.13
CA ASP A 23 -23.43 -5.77 -1.44
C ASP A 23 -22.60 -4.51 -1.71
N ILE A 24 -21.28 -4.67 -1.80
CA ILE A 24 -20.35 -3.57 -2.08
C ILE A 24 -20.66 -2.83 -3.38
N ASP A 25 -21.24 -3.51 -4.37
CA ASP A 25 -21.58 -2.90 -5.65
C ASP A 25 -22.71 -1.88 -5.53
N GLN A 26 -23.51 -1.98 -4.46
CA GLN A 26 -24.59 -1.05 -4.15
C GLN A 26 -24.18 0.02 -3.13
N MET A 27 -22.98 -0.07 -2.54
CA MET A 27 -22.53 0.89 -1.54
C MET A 27 -21.96 2.17 -2.17
N SER A 28 -22.33 3.31 -1.59
CA SER A 28 -21.70 4.60 -1.87
C SER A 28 -20.31 4.70 -1.22
N ASP A 29 -19.49 5.62 -1.73
CA ASP A 29 -18.16 5.91 -1.20
C ASP A 29 -18.22 6.27 0.31
N ASP A 30 -19.25 7.00 0.75
CA ASP A 30 -19.42 7.40 2.15
C ASP A 30 -19.88 6.25 3.05
N GLU A 31 -20.71 5.34 2.56
CA GLU A 31 -21.08 4.13 3.30
C GLU A 31 -19.88 3.20 3.50
N ILE A 32 -18.99 3.11 2.51
CA ILE A 32 -17.74 2.36 2.61
C ILE A 32 -16.83 3.00 3.66
N ARG A 33 -16.62 4.32 3.61
CA ARG A 33 -15.84 5.05 4.63
C ARG A 33 -16.39 4.84 6.03
N ALA A 34 -17.70 4.97 6.21
CA ALA A 34 -18.35 4.83 7.51
C ALA A 34 -18.20 3.41 8.07
N ALA A 35 -18.36 2.38 7.23
CA ALA A 35 -18.20 0.99 7.66
C ALA A 35 -16.75 0.67 8.06
N VAL A 36 -15.77 1.18 7.30
CA VAL A 36 -14.35 1.03 7.64
C VAL A 36 -14.01 1.79 8.93
N ALA A 37 -14.53 3.00 9.12
CA ALA A 37 -14.34 3.75 10.36
C ALA A 37 -14.91 2.98 11.56
N ASP A 38 -16.14 2.46 11.44
CA ASP A 38 -16.78 1.62 12.45
C ASP A 38 -15.93 0.37 12.77
N TYR A 39 -15.41 -0.31 11.74
CA TYR A 39 -14.51 -1.45 11.90
C TYR A 39 -13.32 -1.11 12.80
N PHE A 40 -12.65 0.02 12.56
CA PHE A 40 -11.49 0.43 13.35
C PHE A 40 -11.83 0.89 14.77
N THR A 41 -13.06 1.32 15.08
CA THR A 41 -13.46 1.59 16.48
C THR A 41 -13.32 0.36 17.38
N ARG A 42 -13.41 -0.84 16.79
CA ARG A 42 -13.30 -2.12 17.50
C ARG A 42 -11.86 -2.56 17.75
N TRP A 43 -10.89 -1.80 17.26
CA TRP A 43 -9.47 -2.11 17.42
C TRP A 43 -9.02 -2.03 18.88
N ASP A 44 -9.44 -0.97 19.57
CA ASP A 44 -9.06 -0.66 20.95
C ASP A 44 -9.90 -1.38 22.00
N LEU A 45 -10.82 -2.26 21.57
CA LEU A 45 -11.56 -3.11 22.50
C LEU A 45 -10.59 -3.99 23.31
N LYS A 46 -10.96 -4.24 24.57
CA LYS A 46 -10.13 -5.04 25.49
C LYS A 46 -9.92 -6.46 24.93
N PRO A 47 -8.75 -7.09 25.17
CA PRO A 47 -8.54 -8.48 24.81
C PRO A 47 -9.67 -9.37 25.37
N GLY A 48 -10.27 -10.20 24.50
CA GLY A 48 -11.40 -11.07 24.84
C GLY A 48 -12.79 -10.44 24.65
N SER A 49 -12.90 -9.14 24.36
CA SER A 49 -14.17 -8.52 23.99
C SER A 49 -14.71 -9.05 22.67
N THR A 50 -16.02 -9.36 22.63
CA THR A 50 -16.73 -9.72 21.40
C THR A 50 -16.58 -8.62 20.35
N GLY A 51 -16.22 -9.00 19.12
CA GLY A 51 -16.08 -8.07 18.00
C GLY A 51 -14.75 -7.33 17.91
N ARG A 52 -13.81 -7.55 18.85
CA ARG A 52 -12.45 -7.02 18.76
C ARG A 52 -11.76 -7.45 17.47
N VAL A 53 -11.12 -6.50 16.77
CA VAL A 53 -10.43 -6.74 15.49
C VAL A 53 -8.90 -6.77 15.56
N PHE A 54 -8.31 -6.37 16.70
CA PHE A 54 -6.87 -6.48 16.94
C PHE A 54 -6.50 -7.83 17.60
N PRO A 55 -5.31 -8.40 17.33
CA PRO A 55 -4.41 -8.05 16.22
C PRO A 55 -5.06 -8.34 14.87
N LEU A 56 -4.75 -7.56 13.85
CA LEU A 56 -5.22 -7.82 12.49
C LEU A 56 -4.78 -9.22 12.05
N ARG A 57 -5.73 -9.95 11.47
CA ARG A 57 -5.52 -11.29 10.95
C ARG A 57 -6.14 -11.41 9.58
N ILE A 58 -5.72 -12.41 8.82
CA ILE A 58 -6.43 -12.86 7.63
C ILE A 58 -7.83 -13.33 8.07
N PRO A 59 -8.91 -12.95 7.37
CA PRO A 59 -8.91 -12.32 6.04
C PRO A 59 -8.73 -10.80 6.04
N ASP A 60 -9.13 -10.10 7.10
CA ASP A 60 -9.25 -8.63 7.15
C ASP A 60 -7.96 -7.90 6.79
N ALA A 61 -6.81 -8.42 7.24
CA ALA A 61 -5.49 -7.85 6.98
C ALA A 61 -5.16 -7.69 5.48
N VAL A 62 -5.81 -8.48 4.61
CA VAL A 62 -5.65 -8.39 3.13
C VAL A 62 -6.15 -7.05 2.60
N LEU A 63 -7.18 -6.47 3.22
CA LEU A 63 -7.74 -5.17 2.81
C LEU A 63 -7.24 -4.04 3.70
N THR A 64 -7.22 -4.24 5.02
CA THR A 64 -6.93 -3.16 5.96
C THR A 64 -5.51 -2.61 5.84
N GLY A 65 -4.55 -3.43 5.39
CA GLY A 65 -3.17 -2.99 5.19
C GLY A 65 -3.01 -1.89 4.14
N SER A 66 -3.90 -1.83 3.15
CA SER A 66 -3.83 -0.88 2.03
C SER A 66 -4.70 0.36 2.22
N LEU A 67 -5.33 0.54 3.39
CA LEU A 67 -6.14 1.72 3.72
C LEU A 67 -5.27 2.92 4.12
N TYR A 68 -4.38 3.35 3.22
CA TYR A 68 -3.32 4.32 3.51
C TYR A 68 -3.84 5.63 4.09
N SER A 69 -4.88 6.23 3.50
CA SER A 69 -5.47 7.47 4.01
C SER A 69 -6.02 7.34 5.44
N THR A 70 -6.53 6.16 5.81
CA THR A 70 -6.98 5.89 7.20
C THR A 70 -5.79 5.86 8.16
N HIS A 71 -4.70 5.20 7.78
CA HIS A 71 -3.48 5.11 8.59
C HIS A 71 -2.77 6.46 8.70
N ILE A 72 -2.65 7.20 7.61
CA ILE A 72 -2.08 8.56 7.59
C ILE A 72 -2.85 9.46 8.54
N ASN A 73 -4.18 9.44 8.51
CA ASN A 73 -5.00 10.22 9.45
C ASN A 73 -4.72 9.88 10.92
N THR A 74 -4.30 8.65 11.23
CA THR A 74 -3.88 8.27 12.58
C THR A 74 -2.54 8.91 12.94
N TYR A 75 -1.55 8.87 12.04
CA TYR A 75 -0.25 9.52 12.27
C TYR A 75 -0.34 11.04 12.42
N LEU A 76 -1.31 11.69 11.79
CA LEU A 76 -1.53 13.14 11.89
C LEU A 76 -1.95 13.63 13.29
N HIS A 77 -2.24 12.73 14.23
CA HIS A 77 -2.36 13.09 15.64
C HIS A 77 -1.01 13.46 16.29
N TYR A 78 0.10 13.08 15.67
CA TYR A 78 1.45 13.20 16.23
C TYR A 78 2.44 13.91 15.28
N PHE A 79 2.22 13.83 13.97
CA PHE A 79 3.07 14.44 12.95
C PHE A 79 2.26 15.41 12.10
N THR A 80 2.91 16.44 11.58
CA THR A 80 2.34 17.31 10.55
C THR A 80 2.61 16.75 9.16
N GLN A 81 1.87 17.19 8.14
CA GLN A 81 2.03 16.68 6.78
C GLN A 81 3.43 16.94 6.20
N ASP A 82 4.05 18.07 6.53
CA ASP A 82 5.43 18.40 6.13
C ASP A 82 6.50 17.53 6.81
N GLN A 83 6.13 16.76 7.83
CA GLN A 83 6.98 15.73 8.46
C GLN A 83 6.77 14.34 7.85
N MET A 84 6.04 14.23 6.74
CA MET A 84 5.77 12.96 6.07
C MET A 84 6.11 13.07 4.57
N LEU A 85 6.98 12.20 4.10
CA LEU A 85 7.25 12.04 2.67
C LEU A 85 6.46 10.86 2.12
N TYR A 86 5.67 11.12 1.08
CA TYR A 86 4.97 10.10 0.32
C TYR A 86 5.77 9.81 -0.96
N LEU A 87 6.09 8.54 -1.19
CA LEU A 87 6.78 8.09 -2.38
C LEU A 87 5.92 7.08 -3.11
N ASP A 88 5.79 7.26 -4.42
CA ASP A 88 5.20 6.25 -5.28
C ASP A 88 6.22 5.15 -5.57
N ALA A 89 5.87 3.92 -5.20
CA ALA A 89 6.72 2.77 -5.44
C ALA A 89 6.93 2.48 -6.93
N THR A 90 6.05 2.95 -7.81
CA THR A 90 6.22 2.82 -9.27
C THR A 90 7.42 3.64 -9.74
N GLU A 91 7.53 4.90 -9.30
CA GLU A 91 8.71 5.74 -9.53
C GLU A 91 9.99 5.08 -8.99
N LEU A 92 9.94 4.48 -7.81
CA LEU A 92 11.09 3.77 -7.23
C LEU A 92 11.53 2.57 -8.06
N ILE A 93 10.59 1.86 -8.69
CA ILE A 93 10.88 0.71 -9.57
C ILE A 93 11.47 1.18 -10.90
N GLU A 94 11.00 2.30 -11.45
CA GLU A 94 11.41 2.81 -12.76
C GLU A 94 12.65 3.69 -12.71
N ASN A 95 12.80 4.50 -11.67
CA ASN A 95 13.91 5.42 -11.46
C ASN A 95 14.25 5.57 -9.96
N PRO A 96 14.97 4.59 -9.38
CA PRO A 96 15.31 4.63 -7.96
C PRO A 96 16.20 5.81 -7.56
N GLY A 97 17.03 6.33 -8.47
CA GLY A 97 17.86 7.51 -8.21
C GLY A 97 17.02 8.75 -7.94
N MET A 98 16.01 9.00 -8.78
CA MET A 98 15.07 10.13 -8.59
C MET A 98 14.33 10.04 -7.26
N SER A 99 13.75 8.87 -6.94
CA SER A 99 13.02 8.70 -5.67
C SER A 99 13.94 8.91 -4.46
N LEU A 100 15.20 8.47 -4.51
CA LEU A 100 16.14 8.69 -3.41
C LEU A 100 16.65 10.13 -3.29
N ARG A 101 16.67 10.92 -4.37
CA ARG A 101 16.89 12.36 -4.27
C ARG A 101 15.78 13.05 -3.48
N ARG A 102 14.52 12.68 -3.71
CA ARG A 102 13.37 13.18 -2.92
C ARG A 102 13.52 12.83 -1.44
N VAL A 103 14.00 11.61 -1.13
CA VAL A 103 14.32 11.19 0.25
C VAL A 103 15.41 12.06 0.85
N ALA A 104 16.49 12.32 0.12
CA ALA A 104 17.60 13.13 0.60
C ALA A 104 17.17 14.58 0.88
N ASP A 105 16.39 15.18 -0.02
CA ASP A 105 15.84 16.53 0.14
C ASP A 105 14.95 16.64 1.38
N PHE A 106 14.03 15.69 1.54
CA PHE A 106 13.14 15.64 2.69
C PHE A 106 13.91 15.46 4.01
N ALA A 107 14.96 14.63 4.02
CA ALA A 107 15.79 14.41 5.19
C ALA A 107 16.79 15.55 5.46
N GLY A 108 16.92 16.53 4.55
CA GLY A 108 17.88 17.63 4.66
C GLY A 108 19.34 17.19 4.53
N VAL A 109 19.61 16.12 3.78
CA VAL A 109 20.97 15.59 3.56
C VAL A 109 21.39 15.77 2.09
N PRO A 110 22.71 15.80 1.80
CA PRO A 110 23.18 15.91 0.41
C PRO A 110 22.69 14.75 -0.47
N GLN A 111 22.30 15.06 -1.72
CA GLN A 111 21.89 14.09 -2.73
C GLN A 111 23.08 13.30 -3.30
N LEU A 112 23.67 12.43 -2.49
CA LEU A 112 24.84 11.63 -2.91
C LEU A 112 24.49 10.38 -3.70
N ILE A 113 23.23 9.93 -3.62
CA ILE A 113 22.75 8.76 -4.36
C ILE A 113 22.07 9.25 -5.64
N THR A 114 22.59 8.80 -6.78
CA THR A 114 22.11 9.16 -8.11
C THR A 114 21.74 7.91 -8.91
N GLU A 115 21.27 8.09 -10.14
CA GLU A 115 21.00 7.01 -11.08
C GLU A 115 22.23 6.13 -11.36
N GLU A 116 23.46 6.67 -11.23
CA GLU A 116 24.71 5.93 -11.44
C GLU A 116 24.94 4.85 -10.37
N ASN A 117 24.33 5.02 -9.20
CA ASN A 117 24.35 4.03 -8.13
C ASN A 117 23.39 2.86 -8.38
N PHE A 118 22.77 2.78 -9.57
CA PHE A 118 21.87 1.71 -9.93
C PHE A 118 22.25 1.06 -11.27
N TYR A 119 21.81 -0.17 -11.45
CA TYR A 119 21.83 -0.85 -12.74
C TYR A 119 20.63 -1.76 -12.85
N PHE A 120 20.05 -1.85 -14.03
CA PHE A 120 18.97 -2.77 -14.28
C PHE A 120 19.53 -4.17 -14.52
N ASP A 121 18.99 -5.17 -13.82
CA ASP A 121 19.29 -6.58 -14.03
C ASP A 121 18.13 -7.17 -14.84
N ASP A 122 18.35 -7.46 -16.12
CA ASP A 122 17.31 -7.93 -17.05
C ASP A 122 16.71 -9.29 -16.64
N GLU A 123 17.53 -10.17 -16.05
CA GLU A 123 17.09 -11.49 -15.59
C GLU A 123 16.13 -11.35 -14.40
N LYS A 124 16.44 -10.43 -13.48
CA LYS A 124 15.59 -10.13 -12.32
C LYS A 124 14.43 -9.21 -12.66
N GLY A 125 14.58 -8.39 -13.70
CA GLY A 125 13.62 -7.40 -14.14
C GLY A 125 13.40 -6.27 -13.14
N TYR A 126 14.44 -5.86 -12.41
CA TYR A 126 14.42 -4.70 -11.52
C TYR A 126 15.82 -4.12 -11.31
N PHE A 127 15.90 -2.86 -10.84
CA PHE A 127 17.17 -2.22 -10.51
C PHE A 127 17.84 -2.83 -9.27
N CYS A 128 19.15 -2.99 -9.37
CA CYS A 128 20.06 -3.39 -8.31
C CYS A 128 20.99 -2.21 -7.94
N MET A 129 21.60 -2.29 -6.76
CA MET A 129 22.44 -1.22 -6.21
C MET A 129 23.91 -1.42 -6.58
N LYS A 130 24.56 -0.35 -7.06
CA LYS A 130 26.00 -0.13 -7.10
C LYS A 130 26.37 0.86 -5.99
N PRO A 131 26.82 0.36 -4.83
CA PRO A 131 27.25 1.23 -3.73
C PRO A 131 28.35 2.20 -4.17
N PRO A 132 28.46 3.38 -3.54
CA PRO A 132 29.59 4.27 -3.76
C PRO A 132 30.93 3.54 -3.53
N ILE A 133 31.95 3.86 -4.32
CA ILE A 133 33.26 3.19 -4.31
C ILE A 133 33.88 3.25 -2.91
N GLU A 134 33.66 4.36 -2.19
CA GLU A 134 34.14 4.62 -0.83
C GLU A 134 33.60 3.60 0.19
N SER A 135 32.46 2.96 -0.09
CA SER A 135 31.87 1.98 0.81
C SER A 135 32.59 0.62 0.78
N ALA A 136 33.42 0.36 -0.23
CA ALA A 136 34.06 -0.93 -0.50
C ALA A 136 33.07 -2.12 -0.53
N ARG A 137 31.78 -1.87 -0.77
CA ARG A 137 30.75 -2.90 -0.89
C ARG A 137 30.55 -3.29 -2.35
N GLU A 138 30.45 -4.59 -2.59
CA GLU A 138 30.10 -5.10 -3.91
C GLU A 138 28.65 -4.72 -4.29
N SER A 139 28.41 -4.63 -5.59
CA SER A 139 27.05 -4.47 -6.13
C SER A 139 26.16 -5.61 -5.67
N PHE A 140 24.90 -5.29 -5.36
CA PHE A 140 23.96 -6.29 -4.88
C PHE A 140 22.54 -6.01 -5.38
N CYS A 141 21.78 -7.09 -5.52
CA CYS A 141 20.37 -7.05 -5.82
C CYS A 141 19.56 -7.41 -4.58
N LEU A 142 18.27 -7.06 -4.58
CA LEU A 142 17.35 -7.57 -3.59
C LEU A 142 17.25 -9.10 -3.68
N GLY A 143 16.97 -9.76 -2.54
CA GLY A 143 16.90 -11.22 -2.49
C GLY A 143 15.78 -11.81 -3.35
N SER A 144 15.85 -13.11 -3.64
CA SER A 144 14.89 -13.89 -4.46
C SER A 144 13.43 -13.84 -3.98
N SER A 145 13.19 -13.23 -2.81
CA SER A 145 11.85 -13.01 -2.29
C SER A 145 11.08 -11.85 -2.91
N LYS A 146 11.75 -11.00 -3.70
CA LYS A 146 11.18 -9.81 -4.32
C LYS A 146 10.74 -10.10 -5.76
N GLY A 147 9.68 -9.42 -6.22
CA GLY A 147 9.15 -9.54 -7.59
C GLY A 147 8.26 -10.76 -7.89
N ARG A 148 7.79 -11.50 -6.87
CA ARG A 148 7.13 -12.82 -7.02
C ARG A 148 5.73 -12.83 -7.65
N SER A 149 5.06 -11.68 -7.81
CA SER A 149 3.63 -11.63 -8.21
C SER A 149 3.38 -11.06 -9.60
N LYS A 150 4.43 -10.82 -10.41
CA LYS A 150 4.32 -10.12 -11.70
C LYS A 150 3.47 -10.87 -12.74
N ASP A 151 3.34 -12.19 -12.63
CA ASP A 151 2.60 -13.05 -13.57
C ASP A 151 1.18 -13.40 -13.10
N LYS A 152 0.75 -12.91 -11.94
CA LYS A 152 -0.55 -13.26 -11.36
C LYS A 152 -1.63 -12.29 -11.80
N SER A 153 -2.77 -12.84 -12.18
CA SER A 153 -3.97 -12.07 -12.52
C SER A 153 -5.12 -12.44 -11.58
N LEU A 154 -5.97 -11.45 -11.30
CA LEU A 154 -7.22 -11.64 -10.57
C LEU A 154 -8.39 -11.62 -11.54
N PRO A 155 -9.50 -12.33 -11.23
CA PRO A 155 -10.75 -12.21 -11.97
C PRO A 155 -11.19 -10.75 -12.07
N LEU A 156 -11.72 -10.34 -13.24
CA LEU A 156 -12.09 -8.95 -13.51
C LEU A 156 -13.12 -8.41 -12.50
N GLU A 157 -14.11 -9.24 -12.13
CA GLU A 157 -15.12 -8.85 -11.14
C GLU A 157 -14.53 -8.61 -9.75
N LEU A 158 -13.60 -9.47 -9.32
CA LEU A 158 -12.90 -9.28 -8.05
C LEU A 158 -12.11 -7.96 -8.08
N LYS A 159 -11.36 -7.69 -9.16
CA LYS A 159 -10.63 -6.42 -9.31
C LYS A 159 -11.57 -5.22 -9.22
N ARG A 160 -12.68 -5.24 -9.94
CA ARG A 160 -13.70 -4.18 -9.94
C ARG A 160 -14.22 -3.89 -8.52
N ARG A 161 -14.51 -4.93 -7.73
CA ARG A 161 -15.00 -4.80 -6.35
C ARG A 161 -13.93 -4.30 -5.39
N ILE A 162 -12.69 -4.78 -5.49
CA ILE A 162 -11.56 -4.26 -4.69
C ILE A 162 -11.30 -2.78 -5.03
N ARG A 163 -11.38 -2.38 -6.30
CA ARG A 163 -11.27 -0.97 -6.70
C ARG A 163 -12.40 -0.13 -6.13
N LYS A 164 -13.64 -0.62 -6.22
CA LYS A 164 -14.82 0.04 -5.62
C LYS A 164 -14.62 0.26 -4.11
N PHE A 165 -14.07 -0.72 -3.40
CA PHE A 165 -13.71 -0.61 -1.99
C PHE A 165 -12.67 0.50 -1.71
N PHE A 166 -11.56 0.52 -2.47
CA PHE A 166 -10.47 1.47 -2.20
C PHE A 166 -10.69 2.87 -2.78
N ASN A 167 -11.59 3.04 -3.74
CA ASN A 167 -11.89 4.31 -4.41
C ASN A 167 -12.05 5.51 -3.46
N PRO A 168 -12.89 5.47 -2.40
CA PRO A 168 -13.00 6.59 -1.46
C PRO A 168 -11.67 6.94 -0.77
N PHE A 169 -10.83 5.93 -0.50
CA PHE A 169 -9.57 6.07 0.22
C PHE A 169 -8.44 6.57 -0.67
N VAL A 170 -8.43 6.20 -1.95
CA VAL A 170 -7.53 6.77 -2.97
C VAL A 170 -7.85 8.24 -3.17
N LYS A 171 -9.13 8.60 -3.35
CA LYS A 171 -9.54 10.02 -3.43
C LYS A 171 -9.09 10.82 -2.21
N ASP A 172 -9.20 10.24 -1.01
CA ASP A 172 -8.72 10.88 0.21
C ASP A 172 -7.19 11.04 0.21
N LEU A 173 -6.45 10.06 -0.30
CA LEU A 173 -4.99 10.13 -0.48
C LEU A 173 -4.60 11.31 -1.37
N GLU A 174 -5.20 11.41 -2.55
CA GLU A 174 -4.95 12.45 -3.55
C GLU A 174 -5.34 13.84 -3.03
N THR A 175 -6.56 13.98 -2.50
CA THR A 175 -7.15 15.30 -2.21
C THR A 175 -6.80 15.85 -0.84
N LYS A 176 -6.51 15.00 0.15
CA LYS A 176 -6.30 15.43 1.54
C LYS A 176 -4.84 15.31 1.99
N PHE A 177 -4.04 14.43 1.39
CA PHE A 177 -2.73 14.07 1.95
C PHE A 177 -1.55 14.32 1.01
N THR A 178 -1.56 13.75 -0.19
CA THR A 178 -0.35 13.73 -1.04
C THR A 178 -0.39 14.78 -2.14
N GLY A 179 -1.56 15.08 -2.69
CA GLY A 179 -1.69 15.92 -3.89
C GLY A 179 -1.22 15.24 -5.18
N ASP A 180 -0.73 14.00 -5.10
CA ASP A 180 -0.27 13.20 -6.24
C ASP A 180 -1.47 12.54 -6.94
N ASN A 181 -1.24 12.08 -8.18
CA ASN A 181 -2.19 11.27 -8.95
C ASN A 181 -1.76 9.79 -8.91
N TYR A 182 -2.72 8.88 -8.71
CA TYR A 182 -2.50 7.44 -8.70
C TYR A 182 -3.27 6.68 -9.80
N ASP A 183 -3.65 7.33 -10.90
CA ASP A 183 -4.34 6.72 -12.04
C ASP A 183 -3.62 5.48 -12.61
N HIS A 184 -2.29 5.40 -12.48
CA HIS A 184 -1.49 4.25 -12.92
C HIS A 184 -1.63 3.01 -12.01
N TRP A 185 -2.29 3.11 -10.86
CA TRP A 185 -2.63 1.97 -10.01
C TRP A 185 -3.83 1.17 -10.59
N ASP A 186 -3.73 0.79 -11.87
CA ASP A 186 -4.73 -0.01 -12.59
C ASP A 186 -4.39 -1.52 -12.51
N TRP A 187 -4.25 -2.05 -11.29
CA TRP A 187 -3.98 -3.48 -11.05
C TRP A 187 -5.21 -4.36 -11.12
#